data_AF-A0A9Q3VPC2-F1
#
_entry.id   AF-A0A9Q3VPC2-F1
#
_cell.length_a   1.000
_cell.length_b   1.000
_cell.length_c   1.000
_cell.angle_alpha   90.00
_cell.angle_beta   90.00
_cell.angle_gamma   90.00
#
_symmetry.space_group_name_H-M   'P 1'
#
loop_
_entity.id
_entity.type
_entity.pdbx_description
1 polymer ?
#
loop_
_entity_poly.entity_id
_entity_poly.type
_entity_poly.pdbx_seq_one_letter_code
_entity_poly.pdbx_strand_id
1 'polypeptide(L)'
;MTSLTFDRCCREIVTQTDLLRTQMRGTDTSTPVSTCPGWDLGRLLRHVGGDRRWAEEVVRTRAVEPVPGDPVDDPAVYAHLDGGALDGWLAEGAAELGATLRDAGPDARVWTPAHERNTSFFWARRMTHETVVHRADAALATGAAFTLDDDLAADAVQEWMEFATVPEAYEPRPGAPGLLGPGRTLQFESTGAGRWHVDLGGDRPVWHTGRATAAVTVRGPVTDLLLFLYRRPAPAVETHGDTALLQLWLIRTGFWLEA
;
A
#
# COMPACT_ATOMS: atom_id res chain seq x y z
N MET A 1 16.74 -7.61 -6.37
CA MET A 1 16.30 -6.26 -6.81
C MET A 1 16.68 -5.28 -5.75
N THR A 2 17.06 -4.08 -6.13
CA THR A 2 17.42 -3.03 -5.18
C THR A 2 16.13 -2.39 -4.67
N SER A 3 15.95 -2.31 -3.35
CA SER A 3 14.81 -1.57 -2.77
C SER A 3 14.88 -0.10 -3.19
N LEU A 4 13.72 0.56 -3.26
CA LEU A 4 13.62 1.98 -3.57
C LEU A 4 14.50 2.80 -2.61
N THR A 5 15.14 3.85 -3.14
CA THR A 5 15.88 4.77 -2.28
C THR A 5 14.92 5.74 -1.60
N PHE A 6 15.30 6.23 -0.42
CA PHE A 6 14.53 7.24 0.31
C PHE A 6 14.20 8.48 -0.53
N ASP A 7 15.18 9.01 -1.28
CA ASP A 7 14.97 10.14 -2.18
C ASP A 7 13.95 9.83 -3.28
N ARG A 8 13.98 8.60 -3.82
CA ARG A 8 13.00 8.17 -4.82
C ARG A 8 11.60 8.11 -4.21
N CYS A 9 11.42 7.54 -3.03
CA CYS A 9 10.13 7.56 -2.34
C CYS A 9 9.61 9.00 -2.16
N CYS A 10 10.45 9.92 -1.67
CA CYS A 10 10.06 11.32 -1.50
C CYS A 10 9.64 11.99 -2.82
N ARG A 11 10.29 11.64 -3.93
CA ARG A 11 9.92 12.14 -5.26
C ARG A 11 8.62 11.51 -5.77
N GLU A 12 8.46 10.19 -5.61
CA GLU A 12 7.27 9.48 -6.07
C GLU A 12 5.99 9.91 -5.34
N ILE A 13 6.05 10.30 -4.06
CA ILE A 13 4.90 10.92 -3.38
C ILE A 13 4.35 12.10 -4.19
N VAL A 14 5.22 13.00 -4.65
CA VAL A 14 4.84 14.17 -5.44
C VAL A 14 4.41 13.76 -6.85
N THR A 15 5.24 12.98 -7.54
CA THR A 15 4.98 12.56 -8.93
C THR A 15 3.66 11.79 -9.07
N GLN A 16 3.41 10.82 -8.20
CA GLN A 16 2.18 10.03 -8.25
C GLN A 16 0.96 10.86 -7.85
N THR A 17 1.12 11.86 -6.97
CA THR A 17 0.05 12.82 -6.66
C THR A 17 -0.30 13.70 -7.85
N ASP A 18 0.70 14.22 -8.57
CA ASP A 18 0.46 15.05 -9.75
C ASP A 18 -0.19 14.27 -10.89
N LEU A 19 0.18 13.00 -11.06
CA LEU A 19 -0.50 12.09 -11.99
C LEU A 19 -1.96 11.86 -11.59
N LEU A 20 -2.22 11.54 -10.31
CA LEU A 20 -3.58 11.38 -9.78
C LEU A 20 -4.42 12.65 -10.02
N ARG A 21 -3.90 13.81 -9.62
CA ARG A 21 -4.56 15.10 -9.81
C ARG A 21 -4.88 15.36 -11.27
N THR A 22 -3.93 15.11 -12.17
CA THR A 22 -4.12 15.30 -13.61
C THR A 22 -5.21 14.38 -14.15
N GLN A 23 -5.24 13.12 -13.73
CA GLN A 23 -6.27 12.15 -14.13
C GLN A 23 -7.66 12.55 -13.64
N MET A 24 -7.77 13.17 -12.47
CA MET A 24 -9.05 13.55 -11.85
C MET A 24 -9.57 14.94 -12.26
N ARG A 25 -8.86 15.68 -13.13
CA ARG A 25 -9.35 16.98 -13.61
C ARG A 25 -10.60 16.81 -14.44
N GLY A 26 -11.70 17.45 -14.01
CA GLY A 26 -12.97 17.43 -14.72
C GLY A 26 -13.79 16.14 -14.53
N THR A 27 -13.35 15.22 -13.66
CA THR A 27 -14.13 14.03 -13.28
C THR A 27 -15.16 14.39 -12.21
N ASP A 28 -16.30 13.71 -12.22
CA ASP A 28 -17.31 13.84 -11.18
C ASP A 28 -16.82 13.19 -9.87
N THR A 29 -16.61 14.00 -8.83
CA THR A 29 -16.12 13.52 -7.53
C THR A 29 -17.12 12.62 -6.80
N SER A 30 -18.38 12.57 -7.23
CA SER A 30 -19.38 11.61 -6.71
C SER A 30 -19.30 10.22 -7.36
N THR A 31 -18.40 10.03 -8.33
CA THR A 31 -18.20 8.73 -8.98
C THR A 31 -17.84 7.66 -7.95
N PRO A 32 -18.60 6.55 -7.87
CA PRO A 32 -18.30 5.46 -6.93
C PRO A 32 -16.96 4.78 -7.21
N VAL A 33 -16.21 4.47 -6.16
CA VAL A 33 -14.93 3.74 -6.25
C VAL A 33 -15.18 2.28 -5.87
N SER A 34 -15.37 1.41 -6.86
CA SER A 34 -15.77 0.01 -6.61
C SER A 34 -14.76 -0.82 -5.82
N THR A 35 -13.49 -0.43 -5.84
CA THR A 35 -12.39 -1.08 -5.08
C THR A 35 -12.31 -0.61 -3.63
N CYS A 36 -13.03 0.46 -3.27
CA CYS A 36 -13.21 0.98 -1.92
C CYS A 36 -14.71 1.09 -1.64
N PRO A 37 -15.41 -0.03 -1.31
CA PRO A 37 -16.86 -0.05 -1.18
C PRO A 37 -17.40 1.05 -0.25
N GLY A 38 -18.39 1.81 -0.72
CA GLY A 38 -18.99 2.93 0.02
C GLY A 38 -18.26 4.26 -0.12
N TRP A 39 -17.17 4.32 -0.90
CA TRP A 39 -16.44 5.54 -1.17
C TRP A 39 -16.78 6.10 -2.55
N ASP A 40 -16.81 7.42 -2.65
CA ASP A 40 -16.74 8.15 -3.91
C ASP A 40 -15.32 8.70 -4.14
N LEU A 41 -15.05 9.20 -5.35
CA LEU A 41 -13.76 9.79 -5.69
C LEU A 41 -13.37 10.94 -4.75
N GLY A 42 -14.32 11.78 -4.34
CA GLY A 42 -14.07 12.87 -3.40
C GLY A 42 -13.53 12.35 -2.06
N ARG A 43 -14.14 11.30 -1.50
CA ARG A 43 -13.71 10.65 -0.26
C ARG A 43 -12.33 10.01 -0.42
N LEU A 44 -12.09 9.30 -1.53
CA LEU A 44 -10.79 8.73 -1.87
C LEU A 44 -9.68 9.79 -1.89
N LEU A 45 -9.94 10.92 -2.56
CA LEU A 45 -8.98 12.03 -2.64
C LEU A 45 -8.72 12.66 -1.27
N ARG A 46 -9.77 12.86 -0.45
CA ARG A 46 -9.62 13.38 0.91
C ARG A 46 -8.83 12.45 1.81
N HIS A 47 -9.08 11.15 1.74
CA HIS A 47 -8.31 10.10 2.44
C HIS A 47 -6.82 10.23 2.12
N VAL A 48 -6.49 10.19 0.83
CA VAL A 48 -5.12 10.30 0.33
C VAL A 48 -4.41 11.57 0.80
N GLY A 49 -5.10 12.72 0.86
CA GLY A 49 -4.50 13.95 1.37
C GLY A 49 -4.45 14.05 2.90
N GLY A 50 -5.33 13.35 3.61
CA GLY A 50 -5.33 13.21 5.07
C GLY A 50 -4.17 12.35 5.55
N ASP A 51 -4.00 11.18 4.94
CA ASP A 51 -2.88 10.25 5.20
C ASP A 51 -1.52 10.93 5.13
N ARG A 52 -1.31 11.77 4.11
CA ARG A 52 -0.05 12.50 3.95
C ARG A 52 0.20 13.49 5.07
N ARG A 53 -0.84 14.18 5.54
CA ARG A 53 -0.74 15.15 6.63
C ARG A 53 -0.52 14.47 7.97
N TRP A 54 -1.13 13.31 8.17
CA TRP A 54 -0.88 12.48 9.35
C TRP A 54 0.56 11.96 9.37
N ALA A 55 1.05 11.41 8.26
CA ALA A 55 2.44 10.98 8.13
C ALA A 55 3.42 12.16 8.27
N GLU A 56 3.08 13.34 7.73
CA GLU A 56 3.85 14.57 7.89
C GLU A 56 3.97 14.93 9.38
N GLU A 57 2.86 14.91 10.12
CA GLU A 57 2.85 15.23 11.54
C GLU A 57 3.72 14.27 12.34
N VAL A 58 3.62 12.96 12.08
CA VAL A 58 4.47 11.94 12.71
C VAL A 58 5.95 12.25 12.50
N VAL A 59 6.36 12.59 11.27
CA VAL A 59 7.77 12.85 10.94
C VAL A 59 8.24 14.19 11.49
N ARG A 60 7.48 15.27 11.29
CA ARG A 60 7.81 16.62 11.74
C ARG A 60 7.95 16.71 13.24
N THR A 61 7.07 16.05 13.99
CA THR A 61 7.10 16.03 15.46
C THR A 61 8.07 15.01 16.02
N ARG A 62 8.60 14.12 15.17
CA ARG A 62 9.34 12.92 15.58
C ARG A 62 8.60 12.13 16.65
N ALA A 63 7.31 11.92 16.43
CA ALA A 63 6.46 11.22 17.38
C ALA A 63 7.08 9.88 17.76
N VAL A 64 7.04 9.52 19.04
CA VAL A 64 7.54 8.22 19.55
C VAL A 64 6.41 7.26 19.90
N GLU A 65 5.18 7.78 19.92
CA GLU A 65 3.93 7.07 20.17
C GLU A 65 2.96 7.29 18.99
N PRO A 66 1.90 6.47 18.87
CA PRO A 66 0.85 6.69 17.88
C PRO A 66 0.28 8.11 17.94
N VAL A 67 0.24 8.79 16.78
CA VAL A 67 -0.51 10.03 16.61
C VAL A 67 -1.98 9.68 16.32
N PRO A 68 -2.98 10.31 16.97
CA PRO A 68 -4.39 10.02 16.74
C PRO A 68 -4.75 9.97 15.25
N GLY A 69 -5.40 8.87 14.84
CA GLY A 69 -5.74 8.56 13.46
C GLY A 69 -7.08 9.12 12.99
N ASP A 70 -7.85 9.79 13.84
CA ASP A 70 -9.22 10.26 13.52
C ASP A 70 -9.36 10.96 12.14
N PRO A 71 -8.39 11.78 11.66
CA PRO A 71 -8.48 12.39 10.32
C PRO A 71 -8.22 11.44 9.14
N VAL A 72 -7.55 10.31 9.39
CA VAL A 72 -7.27 9.23 8.43
C VAL A 72 -8.44 8.24 8.41
N ASP A 73 -8.93 7.87 9.60
CA ASP A 73 -10.01 6.89 9.75
C ASP A 73 -11.37 7.45 9.29
N ASP A 74 -11.58 8.76 9.39
CA ASP A 74 -12.77 9.43 8.85
C ASP A 74 -12.42 10.60 7.91
N PRO A 75 -12.26 10.34 6.60
CA PRO A 75 -12.04 11.38 5.60
C PRO A 75 -13.19 12.42 5.50
N ALA A 76 -14.34 12.19 6.15
CA ALA A 76 -15.44 13.13 6.20
C ALA A 76 -15.11 14.42 6.97
N VAL A 77 -14.08 14.42 7.84
CA VAL A 77 -13.58 15.65 8.47
C VAL A 77 -13.16 16.71 7.44
N TYR A 78 -12.75 16.25 6.25
CA TYR A 78 -12.35 17.09 5.14
C TYR A 78 -13.47 17.33 4.11
N ALA A 79 -14.72 16.97 4.40
CA ALA A 79 -15.83 17.07 3.43
C ALA A 79 -16.10 18.49 2.90
N HIS A 80 -15.57 19.52 3.58
CA HIS A 80 -15.60 20.91 3.16
C HIS A 80 -14.65 21.22 1.97
N LEU A 81 -13.74 20.31 1.62
CA LEU A 81 -12.84 20.43 0.48
C LEU A 81 -13.45 19.82 -0.78
N ASP A 82 -13.66 20.66 -1.80
CA ASP A 82 -14.20 20.28 -3.10
C ASP A 82 -13.42 20.92 -4.28
N GLY A 83 -13.69 20.43 -5.49
CA GLY A 83 -13.22 21.00 -6.75
C GLY A 83 -11.75 21.45 -6.74
N GLY A 84 -11.53 22.73 -7.05
CA GLY A 84 -10.18 23.32 -7.12
C GLY A 84 -9.46 23.42 -5.77
N ALA A 85 -10.19 23.56 -4.66
CA ALA A 85 -9.59 23.57 -3.32
C ALA A 85 -8.99 22.20 -2.98
N LEU A 86 -9.69 21.12 -3.34
CA LEU A 86 -9.18 19.76 -3.16
C LEU A 86 -7.95 19.47 -4.03
N ASP A 87 -7.92 19.92 -5.29
CA ASP A 87 -6.75 19.76 -6.18
C ASP A 87 -5.50 20.47 -5.61
N GLY A 88 -5.64 21.72 -5.16
CA GLY A 88 -4.54 22.46 -4.53
C GLY A 88 -4.09 21.82 -3.22
N TRP A 89 -5.04 21.42 -2.37
CA TRP A 89 -4.76 20.81 -1.07
C TRP A 89 -4.01 19.48 -1.17
N LEU A 90 -4.27 18.68 -2.22
CA LEU A 90 -3.50 17.46 -2.51
C LEU A 90 -2.06 17.77 -2.91
N ALA A 91 -1.87 18.78 -3.76
CA ALA A 91 -0.55 19.21 -4.21
C ALA A 91 0.31 19.68 -3.04
N GLU A 92 -0.27 20.54 -2.21
CA GLU A 92 0.39 21.12 -1.04
C GLU A 92 0.80 20.03 -0.04
N GLY A 93 -0.11 19.11 0.28
CA GLY A 93 0.18 18.03 1.23
C GLY A 93 1.28 17.08 0.75
N ALA A 94 1.33 16.77 -0.55
CA ALA A 94 2.40 15.94 -1.12
C ALA A 94 3.76 16.67 -1.11
N ALA A 95 3.77 17.96 -1.46
CA ALA A 95 4.99 18.78 -1.43
C ALA A 95 5.52 18.96 0.01
N GLU A 96 4.62 19.22 0.97
CA GLU A 96 4.94 19.40 2.38
C GLU A 96 5.53 18.12 2.99
N LEU A 97 4.83 16.99 2.87
CA LEU A 97 5.35 15.70 3.34
C LEU A 97 6.71 15.36 2.72
N GLY A 98 6.85 15.54 1.40
CA GLY A 98 8.11 15.31 0.71
C GLY A 98 9.25 16.21 1.20
N ALA A 99 8.96 17.46 1.57
CA ALA A 99 9.94 18.38 2.14
C ALA A 99 10.33 17.97 3.58
N THR A 100 9.33 17.69 4.43
CA THR A 100 9.51 17.25 5.83
C THR A 100 10.34 15.97 5.90
N LEU A 101 10.07 14.98 5.04
CA LEU A 101 10.86 13.75 4.94
C LEU A 101 12.33 14.04 4.56
N ARG A 102 12.57 14.87 3.55
CA ARG A 102 13.94 15.21 3.12
C ARG A 102 14.72 15.94 4.21
N ASP A 103 14.08 16.85 4.94
CA ASP A 103 14.70 17.57 6.05
C ASP A 103 15.05 16.62 7.22
N ALA A 104 14.14 15.69 7.55
CA ALA A 104 14.39 14.69 8.59
C ALA A 104 15.51 13.71 8.22
N GLY A 105 15.64 13.36 6.93
CA GLY A 105 16.53 12.31 6.44
C GLY A 105 16.02 10.89 6.77
N PRO A 106 16.57 9.83 6.14
CA PRO A 106 16.03 8.47 6.19
C PRO A 106 16.10 7.79 7.56
N ASP A 107 17.04 8.19 8.41
CA ASP A 107 17.34 7.52 9.68
C ASP A 107 16.67 8.19 10.89
N ALA A 108 15.89 9.25 10.69
CA ALA A 108 15.19 9.93 11.76
C ALA A 108 14.24 8.97 12.48
N ARG A 109 14.41 8.81 13.79
CA ARG A 109 13.58 7.94 14.62
C ARG A 109 12.19 8.53 14.80
N VAL A 110 11.17 7.75 14.44
CA VAL A 110 9.76 8.11 14.52
C VAL A 110 8.93 6.86 14.77
N TRP A 111 7.72 7.05 15.30
CA TRP A 111 6.75 6.00 15.50
C TRP A 111 6.30 5.41 14.16
N THR A 112 6.11 4.09 14.14
CA THR A 112 5.58 3.35 12.99
C THR A 112 4.77 2.16 13.49
N PRO A 113 3.68 1.76 12.79
CA PRO A 113 2.95 0.53 13.10
C PRO A 113 3.82 -0.74 13.01
N ALA A 114 4.82 -0.75 12.14
CA ALA A 114 5.74 -1.87 11.98
C ALA A 114 6.88 -1.79 13.01
N HIS A 115 6.59 -2.01 14.30
CA HIS A 115 7.47 -1.84 15.49
C HIS A 115 9.01 -1.84 15.28
N GLU A 116 9.55 -2.77 14.49
CA GLU A 116 10.99 -2.89 14.20
C GLU A 116 11.55 -1.85 13.20
N ARG A 117 10.69 -1.08 12.51
CA ARG A 117 11.00 -0.16 11.40
C ARG A 117 10.71 1.30 11.75
N ASN A 118 11.15 1.73 12.92
CA ASN A 118 10.86 3.04 13.51
C ASN A 118 11.65 4.24 12.92
N THR A 119 11.70 4.37 11.59
CA THR A 119 12.39 5.46 10.90
C THR A 119 11.49 6.18 9.90
N SER A 120 11.78 7.44 9.59
CA SER A 120 11.07 8.23 8.58
C SER A 120 11.02 7.56 7.20
N PHE A 121 11.98 6.68 6.87
CA PHE A 121 11.95 5.92 5.61
C PHE A 121 10.71 5.01 5.54
N PHE A 122 10.22 4.47 6.65
CA PHE A 122 8.94 3.76 6.65
C PHE A 122 7.82 4.63 6.08
N TRP A 123 7.68 5.86 6.55
CA TRP A 123 6.63 6.78 6.09
C TRP A 123 6.82 7.22 4.65
N ALA A 124 8.06 7.48 4.22
CA ALA A 124 8.34 7.79 2.82
C ALA A 124 7.87 6.65 1.89
N ARG A 125 8.20 5.42 2.25
CA ARG A 125 7.85 4.23 1.47
C ARG A 125 6.35 3.94 1.50
N ARG A 126 5.74 3.96 2.69
CA ARG A 126 4.30 3.73 2.86
C ARG A 126 3.46 4.75 2.10
N MET A 127 3.76 6.04 2.22
CA MET A 127 2.99 7.11 1.54
C MET A 127 3.18 7.10 0.02
N THR A 128 4.33 6.60 -0.45
CA THR A 128 4.53 6.33 -1.88
C THR A 128 3.54 5.27 -2.36
N HIS A 129 3.51 4.12 -1.71
CA HIS A 129 2.66 3.00 -2.15
C HIS A 129 1.17 3.28 -1.95
N GLU A 130 0.79 3.97 -0.88
CA GLU A 130 -0.60 4.40 -0.66
C GLU A 130 -1.09 5.31 -1.79
N THR A 131 -0.26 6.28 -2.18
CA THR A 131 -0.57 7.15 -3.33
C THR A 131 -0.72 6.36 -4.63
N VAL A 132 0.17 5.39 -4.86
CA VAL A 132 0.14 4.55 -6.06
C VAL A 132 -1.13 3.71 -6.14
N VAL A 133 -1.50 3.03 -5.05
CA VAL A 133 -2.67 2.15 -5.01
C VAL A 133 -3.95 2.97 -5.18
N HIS A 134 -4.09 4.10 -4.49
CA HIS A 134 -5.27 4.94 -4.65
C HIS A 134 -5.32 5.70 -5.98
N ARG A 135 -4.18 5.92 -6.64
CA ARG A 135 -4.16 6.33 -8.05
C ARG A 135 -4.73 5.25 -8.95
N ALA A 136 -4.44 3.97 -8.68
CA ALA A 136 -5.06 2.86 -9.41
C ALA A 136 -6.57 2.80 -9.13
N ASP A 137 -7.01 2.97 -7.88
CA ASP A 137 -8.43 2.99 -7.51
C ASP A 137 -9.18 4.10 -8.26
N ALA A 138 -8.61 5.31 -8.32
CA ALA A 138 -9.17 6.43 -9.07
C ALA A 138 -9.23 6.17 -10.58
N ALA A 139 -8.17 5.58 -11.15
CA ALA A 139 -8.14 5.23 -12.57
C ALA A 139 -9.20 4.17 -12.92
N LEU A 140 -9.37 3.15 -12.07
CA LEU A 140 -10.41 2.13 -12.23
C LEU A 140 -11.82 2.72 -12.15
N ALA A 141 -12.07 3.64 -11.22
CA ALA A 141 -13.38 4.29 -11.08
C ALA A 141 -13.76 5.14 -12.30
N THR A 142 -12.77 5.73 -12.96
CA THR A 142 -12.96 6.66 -14.09
C THR A 142 -12.74 6.03 -15.47
N GLY A 143 -12.28 4.77 -15.52
CA GLY A 143 -11.88 4.11 -16.76
C GLY A 143 -10.59 4.66 -17.36
N ALA A 144 -9.80 5.44 -16.61
CA ALA A 144 -8.52 5.95 -17.07
C ALA A 144 -7.47 4.82 -17.10
N ALA A 145 -6.46 4.98 -17.97
CA ALA A 145 -5.33 4.06 -18.00
C ALA A 145 -4.48 4.21 -16.73
N PHE A 146 -4.00 3.08 -16.20
CA PHE A 146 -3.03 3.03 -15.10
C PHE A 146 -1.80 2.26 -15.53
N THR A 147 -0.64 2.88 -15.38
CA THR A 147 0.68 2.28 -15.58
C THR A 147 1.57 2.66 -14.40
N LEU A 148 2.56 1.81 -14.14
CA LEU A 148 3.49 1.94 -13.03
C LEU A 148 4.84 1.35 -13.44
N ASP A 149 5.93 1.97 -12.99
CA ASP A 149 7.27 1.44 -13.20
C ASP A 149 7.43 0.09 -12.48
N ASP A 150 8.03 -0.88 -13.17
CA ASP A 150 8.13 -2.26 -12.67
C ASP A 150 8.85 -2.36 -11.32
N ASP A 151 9.86 -1.52 -11.09
CA ASP A 151 10.62 -1.53 -9.84
C ASP A 151 9.87 -0.88 -8.67
N LEU A 152 9.05 0.15 -8.93
CA LEU A 152 8.13 0.73 -7.96
C LEU A 152 7.02 -0.28 -7.59
N ALA A 153 6.46 -0.96 -8.59
CA ALA A 153 5.48 -2.03 -8.36
C ALA A 153 6.08 -3.19 -7.54
N ALA A 154 7.30 -3.61 -7.87
CA ALA A 154 8.00 -4.68 -7.16
C ALA A 154 8.35 -4.33 -5.71
N ASP A 155 8.74 -3.08 -5.45
CA ASP A 155 9.01 -2.62 -4.09
C ASP A 155 7.73 -2.55 -3.25
N ALA A 156 6.59 -2.20 -3.85
CA ALA A 156 5.27 -2.26 -3.21
C ALA A 156 4.83 -3.71 -2.90
N VAL A 157 5.06 -4.65 -3.83
CA VAL A 157 4.87 -6.09 -3.57
C VAL A 157 5.76 -6.55 -2.41
N GLN A 158 7.01 -6.08 -2.35
CA GLN A 158 7.92 -6.41 -1.27
C GLN A 158 7.46 -5.83 0.08
N GLU A 159 6.96 -4.60 0.12
CA GLU A 159 6.39 -4.01 1.33
C GLU A 159 5.21 -4.86 1.85
N TRP A 160 4.35 -5.35 0.96
CA TRP A 160 3.28 -6.28 1.34
C TRP A 160 3.83 -7.56 1.99
N MET A 161 4.91 -8.14 1.45
CA MET A 161 5.52 -9.34 2.06
C MET A 161 6.05 -9.07 3.47
N GLU A 162 6.57 -7.87 3.72
CA GLU A 162 7.05 -7.47 5.05
C GLU A 162 5.90 -7.34 6.03
N PHE A 163 4.81 -6.68 5.60
CA PHE A 163 3.59 -6.58 6.40
C PHE A 163 2.99 -7.97 6.66
N ALA A 164 2.98 -8.87 5.70
CA ALA A 164 2.52 -10.25 5.88
C ALA A 164 3.27 -11.05 6.98
N THR A 165 4.34 -10.51 7.57
CA THR A 165 5.09 -11.11 8.69
C THR A 165 4.88 -10.46 10.06
N VAL A 166 4.08 -9.39 10.19
CA VAL A 166 3.79 -8.84 11.52
C VAL A 166 2.74 -9.67 12.27
N PRO A 167 2.74 -9.66 13.62
CA PRO A 167 1.90 -10.54 14.44
C PRO A 167 0.42 -10.54 14.06
N GLU A 168 -0.15 -9.38 13.79
CA GLU A 168 -1.56 -9.20 13.43
C GLU A 168 -1.97 -10.01 12.19
N ALA A 169 -1.03 -10.29 11.27
CA ALA A 169 -1.27 -11.10 10.08
C ALA A 169 -1.52 -12.57 10.45
N TYR A 170 -0.72 -13.15 11.35
CA TYR A 170 -0.62 -14.60 11.51
C TYR A 170 -1.03 -15.13 12.90
N GLU A 171 -1.08 -14.28 13.93
CA GLU A 171 -1.47 -14.70 15.28
C GLU A 171 -2.91 -15.22 15.31
N PRO A 172 -3.23 -16.26 16.11
CA PRO A 172 -4.57 -16.84 16.15
C PRO A 172 -5.66 -15.78 16.38
N ARG A 173 -6.73 -15.82 15.59
CA ARG A 173 -7.92 -14.97 15.77
C ARG A 173 -9.11 -15.85 16.14
N PRO A 174 -9.93 -15.49 17.14
CA PRO A 174 -11.14 -16.23 17.48
C PRO A 174 -12.03 -16.45 16.25
N GLY A 175 -12.43 -17.70 15.99
CA GLY A 175 -13.32 -18.04 14.88
C GLY A 175 -12.68 -18.04 13.48
N ALA A 176 -11.38 -17.76 13.34
CA ALA A 176 -10.67 -17.82 12.06
C ALA A 176 -9.80 -19.08 11.96
N PRO A 177 -9.69 -19.72 10.77
CA PRO A 177 -8.71 -20.78 10.55
C PRO A 177 -7.28 -20.28 10.85
N GLY A 178 -6.46 -21.13 11.46
CA GLY A 178 -5.05 -20.84 11.66
C GLY A 178 -4.33 -20.71 10.31
N LEU A 179 -3.43 -19.72 10.20
CA LEU A 179 -2.67 -19.44 8.97
C LEU A 179 -1.43 -20.34 8.84
N LEU A 180 -0.71 -20.55 9.95
CA LEU A 180 0.54 -21.32 9.98
C LEU A 180 0.29 -22.83 9.93
N GLY A 181 1.22 -23.57 9.36
CA GLY A 181 1.17 -25.03 9.30
C GLY A 181 2.15 -25.64 8.29
N PRO A 182 2.55 -26.91 8.48
CA PRO A 182 3.58 -27.55 7.66
C PRO A 182 3.19 -27.57 6.17
N GLY A 183 4.16 -27.27 5.30
CA GLY A 183 3.99 -27.27 3.85
C GLY A 183 3.24 -26.05 3.27
N ARG A 184 2.73 -25.14 4.12
CA ARG A 184 2.04 -23.93 3.66
C ARG A 184 3.03 -22.91 3.15
N THR A 185 3.14 -22.83 1.82
CA THR A 185 4.13 -22.02 1.14
C THR A 185 3.50 -21.34 -0.07
N LEU A 186 3.82 -20.07 -0.30
CA LEU A 186 3.32 -19.28 -1.42
C LEU A 186 4.48 -18.75 -2.25
N GLN A 187 4.35 -18.82 -3.57
CA GLN A 187 5.30 -18.24 -4.51
C GLN A 187 4.60 -17.18 -5.36
N PHE A 188 5.14 -15.97 -5.39
CA PHE A 188 4.74 -14.91 -6.32
C PHE A 188 5.84 -14.74 -7.37
N GLU A 189 5.49 -14.70 -8.65
CA GLU A 189 6.46 -14.55 -9.74
C GLU A 189 6.01 -13.50 -10.76
N SER A 190 6.86 -12.50 -10.98
CA SER A 190 6.76 -11.60 -12.11
C SER A 190 7.93 -11.78 -13.06
N THR A 191 7.62 -11.85 -14.36
CA THR A 191 8.65 -11.98 -15.39
C THR A 191 9.48 -10.69 -15.48
N GLY A 192 10.77 -10.77 -15.18
CA GLY A 192 11.70 -9.63 -15.27
C GLY A 192 11.67 -8.68 -14.06
N ALA A 193 10.63 -8.73 -13.23
CA ALA A 193 10.39 -7.74 -12.18
C ALA A 193 10.35 -8.29 -10.75
N GLY A 194 10.49 -9.60 -10.51
CA GLY A 194 10.70 -10.11 -9.15
C GLY A 194 10.12 -11.48 -8.86
N ARG A 195 10.59 -12.11 -7.78
CA ARG A 195 10.08 -13.38 -7.26
C ARG A 195 10.14 -13.34 -5.74
N TRP A 196 9.05 -13.70 -5.09
CA TRP A 196 8.92 -13.69 -3.63
C TRP A 196 8.35 -15.02 -3.17
N HIS A 197 9.00 -15.64 -2.20
CA HIS A 197 8.52 -16.86 -1.55
C HIS A 197 8.18 -16.57 -0.10
N VAL A 198 7.02 -17.05 0.34
CA VAL A 198 6.53 -16.96 1.72
C VAL A 198 6.40 -18.37 2.27
N ASP A 199 7.03 -18.61 3.41
CA ASP A 199 6.95 -19.84 4.19
C ASP A 199 6.15 -19.60 5.47
N LEU A 200 5.07 -20.36 5.64
CA LEU A 200 4.16 -20.34 6.79
C LEU A 200 4.28 -21.63 7.64
N GLY A 201 5.33 -22.42 7.42
CA GLY A 201 5.54 -23.72 8.06
C GLY A 201 6.05 -23.67 9.50
N GLY A 202 6.64 -22.55 9.92
CA GLY A 202 7.19 -22.35 11.27
C GLY A 202 6.25 -21.60 12.22
N ASP A 203 6.82 -21.08 13.31
CA ASP A 203 6.08 -20.33 14.35
C ASP A 203 5.71 -18.90 13.93
N ARG A 204 6.33 -18.40 12.85
CA ARG A 204 6.02 -17.12 12.22
C ARG A 204 6.25 -17.18 10.71
N PRO A 205 5.58 -16.35 9.90
CA PRO A 205 5.86 -16.22 8.49
C PRO A 205 7.29 -15.75 8.25
N VAL A 206 7.95 -16.34 7.26
CA VAL A 206 9.24 -15.88 6.74
C VAL A 206 9.11 -15.71 5.23
N TRP A 207 9.69 -14.64 4.68
CA TRP A 207 9.73 -14.47 3.23
C TRP A 207 11.15 -14.17 2.75
N HIS A 208 11.42 -14.49 1.49
CA HIS A 208 12.67 -14.17 0.81
C HIS A 208 12.45 -13.92 -0.68
N THR A 209 13.36 -13.16 -1.29
CA THR A 209 13.39 -13.04 -2.74
C THR A 209 13.97 -14.30 -3.37
N GLY A 210 13.41 -14.73 -4.50
CA GLY A 210 13.87 -15.90 -5.23
C GLY A 210 12.73 -16.86 -5.56
N ARG A 211 13.11 -18.00 -6.12
CA ARG A 211 12.19 -19.07 -6.48
C ARG A 211 12.43 -20.26 -5.56
N ALA A 212 11.36 -20.76 -4.96
CA ALA A 212 11.34 -22.04 -4.29
C ALA A 212 10.08 -22.82 -4.67
N THR A 213 10.05 -24.10 -4.33
CA THR A 213 8.83 -24.90 -4.44
C THR A 213 7.80 -24.37 -3.44
N ALA A 214 6.55 -24.25 -3.88
CA ALA A 214 5.46 -23.74 -3.05
C ALA A 214 4.18 -24.54 -3.27
N ALA A 215 3.32 -24.59 -2.25
CA ALA A 215 1.99 -25.20 -2.33
C ALA A 215 1.07 -24.42 -3.29
N VAL A 216 1.27 -23.12 -3.43
CA VAL A 216 0.57 -22.27 -4.40
C VAL A 216 1.54 -21.31 -5.08
N THR A 217 1.36 -21.10 -6.38
CA THR A 217 2.12 -20.14 -7.18
C THR A 217 1.18 -19.16 -7.85
N VAL A 218 1.47 -17.87 -7.71
CA VAL A 218 0.75 -16.73 -8.30
C VAL A 218 1.70 -16.06 -9.29
N ARG A 219 1.26 -15.87 -10.54
CA ARG A 219 2.09 -15.29 -11.61
C ARG A 219 1.36 -14.16 -12.32
N GLY A 220 2.10 -13.14 -12.73
CA GLY A 220 1.57 -12.07 -13.57
C GLY A 220 2.56 -10.92 -13.76
N PRO A 221 2.20 -9.91 -14.57
CA PRO A 221 2.87 -8.61 -14.55
C PRO A 221 2.95 -8.07 -13.12
N VAL A 222 4.03 -7.39 -12.76
CA VAL A 222 4.26 -6.99 -11.36
C VAL A 222 3.20 -6.00 -10.85
N THR A 223 2.72 -5.11 -11.72
CA THR A 223 1.60 -4.21 -11.42
C THR A 223 0.31 -4.99 -11.13
N ASP A 224 0.01 -6.03 -11.91
CA ASP A 224 -1.15 -6.90 -11.68
C ASP A 224 -0.98 -7.69 -10.36
N LEU A 225 0.23 -8.16 -10.04
CA LEU A 225 0.49 -8.78 -8.73
C LEU A 225 0.26 -7.81 -7.57
N LEU A 226 0.72 -6.55 -7.70
CA LEU A 226 0.47 -5.51 -6.71
C LEU A 226 -1.04 -5.29 -6.52
N LEU A 227 -1.78 -5.09 -7.61
CA LEU A 227 -3.23 -4.90 -7.57
C LEU A 227 -3.95 -6.12 -6.98
N PHE A 228 -3.52 -7.33 -7.34
CA PHE A 228 -4.06 -8.57 -6.80
C PHE A 228 -3.89 -8.68 -5.28
N LEU A 229 -2.70 -8.37 -4.74
CA LEU A 229 -2.44 -8.37 -3.30
C LEU A 229 -3.37 -7.39 -2.56
N TYR A 230 -3.58 -6.22 -3.16
CA TYR A 230 -4.52 -5.22 -2.67
C TYR A 230 -5.99 -5.54 -3.00
N ARG A 231 -6.34 -6.71 -3.55
CA ARG A 231 -7.72 -7.10 -3.93
C ARG A 231 -8.40 -6.18 -4.95
N ARG A 232 -7.61 -5.59 -5.85
CA ARG A 232 -8.08 -4.85 -7.03
C ARG A 232 -8.16 -5.80 -8.24
N PRO A 233 -8.92 -5.46 -9.30
CA PRO A 233 -8.92 -6.22 -10.54
C PRO A 233 -7.51 -6.39 -11.12
N ALA A 234 -7.12 -7.64 -11.38
CA ALA A 234 -5.80 -8.01 -11.88
C ALA A 234 -5.93 -9.19 -12.88
N PRO A 235 -6.48 -8.93 -14.09
CA PRO A 235 -6.90 -9.98 -15.01
C PRO A 235 -5.76 -10.82 -15.58
N ALA A 236 -4.51 -10.34 -15.52
CA ALA A 236 -3.35 -11.09 -15.98
C ALA A 236 -2.71 -11.95 -14.87
N VAL A 237 -3.31 -12.02 -13.67
CA VAL A 237 -2.85 -12.90 -12.60
C VAL A 237 -3.39 -14.32 -12.78
N GLU A 238 -2.47 -15.28 -12.82
CA GLU A 238 -2.75 -16.70 -12.84
C GLU A 238 -2.34 -17.35 -11.52
N THR A 239 -3.18 -18.22 -10.98
CA THR A 239 -2.89 -18.98 -9.75
C THR A 239 -2.92 -20.48 -10.01
N HIS A 240 -1.92 -21.19 -9.48
CA HIS A 240 -1.77 -22.64 -9.62
C HIS A 240 -1.44 -23.28 -8.26
N GLY A 241 -2.12 -24.38 -7.92
CA GLY A 241 -1.91 -25.11 -6.65
C GLY A 241 -3.01 -24.84 -5.62
N ASP A 242 -2.64 -24.72 -4.35
CA ASP A 242 -3.55 -24.54 -3.22
C ASP A 242 -4.15 -23.12 -3.16
N THR A 243 -5.21 -22.88 -3.93
CA THR A 243 -5.91 -21.60 -3.97
C THR A 243 -6.62 -21.28 -2.65
N ALA A 244 -7.02 -22.28 -1.86
CA ALA A 244 -7.65 -22.07 -0.57
C ALA A 244 -6.65 -21.48 0.45
N LEU A 245 -5.41 -21.97 0.45
CA LEU A 245 -4.32 -21.37 1.23
C LEU A 245 -4.05 -19.92 0.81
N LEU A 246 -4.01 -19.63 -0.50
CA LEU A 246 -3.82 -18.27 -0.99
C LEU A 246 -4.93 -17.33 -0.51
N GLN A 247 -6.19 -17.75 -0.61
CA GLN A 247 -7.32 -16.94 -0.15
C GLN A 247 -7.26 -16.70 1.36
N LEU A 248 -6.94 -17.73 2.15
CA LEU A 248 -6.73 -17.56 3.59
C LEU A 248 -5.61 -16.56 3.86
N TRP A 249 -4.46 -16.66 3.18
CA TRP A 249 -3.35 -15.72 3.36
C TRP A 249 -3.76 -14.29 3.00
N LEU A 250 -4.41 -14.06 1.85
CA LEU A 250 -4.90 -12.73 1.45
C LEU A 250 -5.92 -12.14 2.43
N ILE A 251 -6.77 -12.96 3.05
CA ILE A 251 -7.68 -12.56 4.12
C ILE A 251 -6.88 -12.09 5.34
N ARG A 252 -5.95 -12.95 5.78
CA ARG A 252 -5.16 -12.77 6.99
C ARG A 252 -4.19 -11.61 6.91
N THR A 253 -3.57 -11.38 5.75
CA THR A 253 -2.63 -10.27 5.51
C THR A 253 -3.32 -9.04 4.92
N GLY A 254 -4.65 -9.00 4.86
CA GLY A 254 -5.41 -7.88 4.29
C GLY A 254 -5.92 -6.88 5.33
N PHE A 255 -5.55 -7.03 6.60
CA PHE A 255 -6.19 -6.27 7.70
C PHE A 255 -5.90 -4.76 7.67
N TRP A 256 -4.84 -4.32 7.00
CA TRP A 256 -4.56 -2.89 6.73
C TRP A 256 -5.31 -2.34 5.51
N LEU A 257 -6.12 -3.16 4.83
CA LEU A 257 -7.07 -2.67 3.82
C LEU A 257 -8.42 -2.30 4.45
N GLU A 258 -8.63 -2.65 5.72
CA GLU A 258 -9.83 -2.30 6.47
C GLU A 258 -9.63 -0.87 6.99
N ALA A 259 -10.26 0.11 6.32
CA ALA A 259 -10.47 1.46 6.82
C ALA A 259 -11.88 1.56 7.43
#